data_AF-X1R7D3-F1
#
_entry.id   AF-X1R7D3-F1
#
_cell.length_a   1.000
_cell.length_b   1.000
_cell.length_c   1.000
_cell.angle_alpha   90.00
_cell.angle_beta   90.00
_cell.angle_gamma   90.00
#
_symmetry.space_group_name_H-M   'P 1'
#
loop_
_entity.id
_entity.type
_entity.pdbx_description
1 polymer ?
#
loop_
_entity_poly.entity_id
_entity_poly.type
_entity_poly.pdbx_seq_one_letter_code
_entity_poly.pdbx_strand_id
1 'polypeptide(L)'
;MFKKEKRLSLTKLFLRLSIALIFSLVLISSPNSTILASETINVKDYIKDKFPSVIYNIYLASLDELDQYEKEFIDVLQNLPEDKQRYYAKEVYNNGFTQELLEKVREEIITEKSSAKFEEKISEKLPTVSEEIEPLPTRIGKLSLKEKIAYRFILNEKNTYKYWYNRFLFCGVDLERSRRVISRIKNFYHWCDEWSKEGENLETLAQEALSKENIYTAK
;
A
#
# COMPACT_ATOMS: atom_id res chain seq x y z
N MET A 1 22.86 -21.32 -81.59
CA MET A 1 23.24 -20.36 -80.53
C MET A 1 22.18 -20.15 -79.43
N PHE A 2 20.88 -20.34 -79.69
CA PHE A 2 19.77 -20.03 -78.76
C PHE A 2 19.66 -20.84 -77.45
N LYS A 3 20.27 -22.03 -77.34
CA LYS A 3 20.07 -22.93 -76.18
C LYS A 3 20.90 -22.52 -74.95
N LYS A 4 22.01 -21.79 -75.16
CA LYS A 4 22.95 -21.40 -74.09
C LYS A 4 22.46 -20.13 -73.37
N GLU A 5 21.92 -19.16 -74.10
CA GLU A 5 21.31 -17.96 -73.52
C GLU A 5 20.07 -18.26 -72.69
N LYS A 6 19.18 -19.15 -73.16
CA LYS A 6 18.01 -19.57 -72.37
C LYS A 6 18.40 -20.27 -71.07
N ARG A 7 19.47 -21.09 -71.08
CA ARG A 7 20.00 -21.70 -69.85
C ARG A 7 20.59 -20.66 -68.90
N LEU A 8 21.31 -19.67 -69.42
CA LEU A 8 21.90 -18.59 -68.63
C LEU A 8 20.83 -17.67 -68.00
N SER A 9 19.73 -17.40 -68.71
CA SER A 9 18.63 -16.61 -68.16
C SER A 9 17.87 -17.39 -67.09
N LEU A 10 17.65 -18.69 -67.31
CA LEU A 10 17.00 -19.58 -66.35
C LEU A 10 17.81 -19.69 -65.05
N THR A 11 19.12 -19.89 -65.13
CA THR A 11 19.99 -19.97 -63.94
C THR A 11 20.06 -18.67 -63.16
N LYS A 12 20.02 -17.51 -63.84
CA LYS A 12 19.93 -16.20 -63.19
C LYS A 12 18.59 -16.00 -62.47
N LEU A 13 17.50 -16.51 -63.05
CA LEU A 13 16.17 -16.47 -62.47
C LEU A 13 16.08 -17.36 -61.22
N PHE A 14 16.61 -18.59 -61.29
CA PHE A 14 16.73 -19.48 -60.14
C PHE A 14 17.62 -18.91 -59.03
N LEU A 15 18.75 -18.29 -59.38
CA LEU A 15 19.62 -17.64 -58.40
C LEU A 15 18.90 -16.50 -57.67
N ARG A 16 18.20 -15.63 -58.41
CA ARG A 16 17.39 -14.55 -57.81
C ARG A 16 16.27 -15.08 -56.92
N LEU A 17 15.57 -16.14 -57.36
CA LEU A 17 14.53 -16.77 -56.58
C LEU A 17 15.09 -17.37 -55.28
N SER A 18 16.25 -18.04 -55.36
CA SER A 18 16.92 -18.65 -54.21
C SER A 18 17.40 -17.63 -53.19
N ILE A 19 17.96 -16.51 -53.64
CA ILE A 19 18.39 -15.41 -52.76
C ILE A 19 17.17 -14.78 -52.07
N ALA A 20 16.08 -14.54 -52.80
CA ALA A 20 14.84 -14.02 -52.23
C ALA A 20 14.24 -14.96 -51.18
N LEU A 21 14.26 -16.28 -51.44
CA LEU A 21 13.76 -17.30 -50.51
C LEU A 21 14.59 -17.38 -49.23
N ILE A 22 15.91 -17.25 -49.32
CA ILE A 22 16.81 -17.21 -48.15
C ILE A 22 16.54 -15.94 -47.32
N PHE A 23 16.40 -14.78 -47.95
CA PHE A 23 16.06 -13.54 -47.26
C PHE A 23 14.69 -13.60 -46.57
N SER A 24 13.69 -14.21 -47.20
CA SER A 24 12.37 -14.40 -46.58
C SER A 24 12.40 -15.38 -45.40
N LEU A 25 13.24 -16.44 -45.48
CA LEU A 25 13.40 -17.37 -44.37
C LEU A 25 14.09 -16.73 -43.16
N VAL A 26 15.08 -15.86 -43.39
CA VAL A 26 15.77 -15.10 -42.34
C VAL A 26 14.83 -14.11 -41.65
N LEU A 27 13.88 -13.51 -42.37
CA LEU A 27 12.85 -12.63 -41.79
C LEU A 27 11.83 -13.39 -40.93
N ILE A 28 11.54 -14.66 -41.25
CA ILE A 28 10.59 -15.50 -40.49
C ILE A 28 11.29 -16.20 -39.31
N SER A 29 12.59 -16.51 -39.43
CA SER A 29 13.39 -17.12 -38.36
C SER A 29 14.07 -16.12 -37.44
N SER A 30 13.90 -14.82 -37.68
CA SER A 30 14.21 -13.81 -36.68
C SER A 30 13.02 -13.79 -35.72
N PRO A 31 13.10 -14.40 -34.52
CA PRO A 31 12.08 -14.12 -33.54
C PRO A 31 12.09 -12.60 -33.35
N ASN A 32 10.95 -11.94 -33.59
CA ASN A 32 10.68 -10.58 -33.13
C ASN A 32 10.58 -10.53 -31.60
N SER A 33 11.41 -11.30 -30.92
CA SER A 33 11.78 -11.06 -29.57
C SER A 33 12.95 -10.08 -29.65
N THR A 34 12.62 -8.79 -29.77
CA THR A 34 13.36 -7.80 -28.98
C THR A 34 13.20 -8.23 -27.52
N ILE A 35 13.91 -9.29 -27.15
CA ILE A 35 14.35 -9.53 -25.80
C ILE A 35 15.30 -8.38 -25.59
N LEU A 36 14.74 -7.25 -25.18
CA LEU A 36 15.39 -6.46 -24.15
C LEU A 36 15.81 -7.52 -23.14
N ALA A 37 17.09 -7.86 -23.13
CA ALA A 37 17.70 -8.45 -21.96
C ALA A 37 17.61 -7.37 -20.89
N SER A 38 16.41 -7.15 -20.37
CA SER A 38 16.18 -6.46 -19.12
C SER A 38 16.93 -7.33 -18.14
N GLU A 39 18.05 -6.83 -17.66
CA GLU A 39 18.67 -7.32 -16.43
C GLU A 39 17.53 -7.70 -15.47
N THR A 40 17.44 -8.98 -15.15
CA THR A 40 16.49 -9.48 -14.15
C THR A 40 17.00 -8.93 -12.82
N ILE A 41 16.39 -7.85 -12.37
CA ILE A 41 16.78 -7.19 -11.12
C ILE A 41 16.10 -7.96 -10.00
N ASN A 42 16.88 -8.41 -9.02
CA ASN A 42 16.33 -9.07 -7.85
C ASN A 42 15.42 -8.10 -7.09
N VAL A 43 14.23 -8.58 -6.70
CA VAL A 43 13.24 -7.75 -6.00
C VAL A 43 13.81 -7.09 -4.74
N LYS A 44 14.69 -7.77 -4.00
CA LYS A 44 15.28 -7.25 -2.76
C LYS A 44 16.13 -6.01 -3.00
N ASP A 45 16.88 -5.99 -4.09
CA ASP A 45 17.72 -4.86 -4.46
C ASP A 45 16.86 -3.71 -4.98
N TYR A 46 15.80 -4.03 -5.73
CA TYR A 46 14.91 -3.02 -6.31
C TYR A 46 14.10 -2.24 -5.25
N ILE A 47 13.64 -2.92 -4.19
CA ILE A 47 12.75 -2.32 -3.17
C ILE A 47 13.48 -1.63 -2.01
N LYS A 48 14.79 -1.86 -1.86
CA LYS A 48 15.59 -1.45 -0.70
C LYS A 48 15.49 0.04 -0.36
N ASP A 49 15.47 0.91 -1.37
CA ASP A 49 15.43 2.36 -1.20
C ASP A 49 14.04 2.96 -1.54
N LYS A 50 13.05 2.11 -1.84
CA LYS A 50 11.70 2.54 -2.26
C LYS A 50 10.69 2.54 -1.13
N PHE A 51 10.85 1.65 -0.15
CA PHE A 51 9.92 1.52 0.96
C PHE A 51 10.59 1.67 2.33
N PRO A 52 9.96 2.38 3.27
CA PRO A 52 10.56 2.66 4.58
C PRO A 52 10.57 1.44 5.53
N SER A 53 9.82 0.38 5.23
CA SER A 53 9.61 -0.76 6.14
C SER A 53 10.14 -2.07 5.58
N VAL A 54 10.85 -2.85 6.40
CA VAL A 54 11.36 -4.17 6.03
C VAL A 54 10.27 -5.20 5.74
N ILE A 55 9.01 -4.92 6.09
CA ILE A 55 7.89 -5.83 5.83
C ILE A 55 7.65 -6.05 4.33
N TYR A 56 7.99 -5.08 3.48
CA TYR A 56 7.86 -5.20 2.03
C TYR A 56 8.80 -6.25 1.45
N ASN A 57 9.94 -6.51 2.10
CA ASN A 57 10.84 -7.62 1.74
C ASN A 57 10.20 -8.99 1.94
N ILE A 58 9.18 -9.10 2.79
CA ILE A 58 8.42 -10.34 3.01
C ILE A 58 7.27 -10.40 2.02
N TYR A 59 6.53 -9.31 1.87
CA TYR A 59 5.32 -9.29 1.05
C TYR A 59 5.60 -9.38 -0.46
N LEU A 60 6.67 -8.72 -0.93
CA LEU A 60 7.05 -8.72 -2.34
C LEU A 60 8.08 -9.82 -2.67
N ALA A 61 8.46 -10.65 -1.70
CA ALA A 61 9.43 -11.73 -1.90
C ALA A 61 9.00 -12.72 -2.99
N SER A 62 7.70 -12.89 -3.20
CA SER A 62 7.13 -13.81 -4.20
C SER A 62 7.40 -13.40 -5.64
N LEU A 63 7.81 -12.15 -5.88
CA LEU A 63 8.13 -11.66 -7.24
C LEU A 63 9.52 -12.12 -7.70
N ASP A 64 10.43 -12.39 -6.77
CA ASP A 64 11.82 -12.84 -7.00
C ASP A 64 12.60 -12.07 -8.08
N GLU A 65 12.45 -12.45 -9.35
CA GLU A 65 13.00 -11.76 -10.53
C GLU A 65 11.94 -10.88 -11.18
N LEU A 66 12.12 -9.56 -11.08
CA LEU A 66 11.09 -8.62 -11.52
C LEU A 66 11.01 -8.49 -13.05
N ASP A 67 9.84 -8.78 -13.59
CA ASP A 67 9.48 -8.43 -14.96
C ASP A 67 9.11 -6.93 -15.10
N GLN A 68 8.84 -6.49 -16.33
CA GLN A 68 8.55 -5.08 -16.60
C GLN A 68 7.27 -4.59 -15.90
N TYR A 69 6.25 -5.44 -15.76
CA TYR A 69 4.98 -5.09 -15.14
C TYR A 69 5.09 -5.07 -13.62
N GLU A 70 5.89 -5.97 -13.05
CA GLU A 70 6.17 -6.03 -11.62
C GLU A 70 7.02 -4.83 -11.17
N LYS A 71 8.00 -4.42 -11.98
CA LYS A 71 8.75 -3.16 -11.77
C LYS A 71 7.81 -1.96 -11.77
N GLU A 72 6.93 -1.88 -12.77
CA GLU A 72 5.95 -0.82 -12.85
C GLU A 72 5.01 -0.82 -11.64
N PHE A 73 4.51 -1.98 -11.24
CA PHE A 73 3.67 -2.11 -10.06
C PHE A 73 4.35 -1.56 -8.82
N ILE A 74 5.61 -1.88 -8.58
CA ILE A 74 6.38 -1.36 -7.45
C ILE A 74 6.52 0.16 -7.52
N ASP A 75 6.79 0.71 -8.70
CA ASP A 75 6.96 2.16 -8.88
C ASP A 75 5.64 2.92 -8.65
N VAL A 76 4.53 2.36 -9.14
CA VAL A 76 3.19 2.91 -8.93
C VAL A 76 2.82 2.80 -7.44
N LEU A 77 3.09 1.65 -6.82
CA LEU A 77 2.83 1.39 -5.41
C LEU A 77 3.56 2.39 -4.50
N GLN A 78 4.83 2.69 -4.78
CA GLN A 78 5.63 3.65 -4.00
C GLN A 78 4.98 5.04 -3.87
N ASN A 79 4.15 5.44 -4.85
CA ASN A 79 3.50 6.74 -4.86
C ASN A 79 2.20 6.81 -4.03
N LEU A 80 1.71 5.67 -3.52
CA LEU A 80 0.50 5.63 -2.70
C LEU A 80 0.77 5.94 -1.23
N PRO A 81 -0.26 6.27 -0.43
CA PRO A 81 -0.17 6.33 1.03
C PRO A 81 0.29 4.99 1.66
N GLU A 82 0.97 5.03 2.80
CA GLU A 82 1.61 3.84 3.42
C GLU A 82 0.61 2.71 3.75
N ASP A 83 -0.62 3.04 4.14
CA ASP A 83 -1.68 2.07 4.41
C ASP A 83 -2.10 1.31 3.14
N LYS A 84 -2.21 2.03 2.02
CA LYS A 84 -2.50 1.48 0.69
C LYS A 84 -1.33 0.66 0.16
N GLN A 85 -0.11 1.16 0.31
CA GLN A 85 1.11 0.42 -0.03
C GLN A 85 1.11 -0.96 0.64
N ARG A 86 0.86 -0.97 1.94
CA ARG A 86 0.84 -2.20 2.74
C ARG A 86 -0.30 -3.14 2.35
N TYR A 87 -1.47 -2.60 2.03
CA TYR A 87 -2.62 -3.38 1.57
C TYR A 87 -2.29 -4.15 0.28
N TYR A 88 -1.81 -3.45 -0.75
CA TYR A 88 -1.52 -4.05 -2.05
C TYR A 88 -0.32 -4.98 -2.03
N ALA A 89 0.74 -4.65 -1.27
CA ALA A 89 1.85 -5.58 -1.07
C ALA A 89 1.37 -6.89 -0.42
N LYS A 90 0.45 -6.81 0.55
CA LYS A 90 -0.11 -8.00 1.20
C LYS A 90 -1.02 -8.81 0.26
N GLU A 91 -1.74 -8.17 -0.64
CA GLU A 91 -2.50 -8.85 -1.71
C GLU A 91 -1.55 -9.68 -2.59
N VAL A 92 -0.43 -9.10 -3.03
CA VAL A 92 0.61 -9.83 -3.79
C VAL A 92 1.13 -11.03 -3.01
N TYR A 93 1.40 -10.87 -1.71
CA TYR A 93 1.86 -11.97 -0.86
C TYR A 93 0.86 -13.13 -0.76
N ASN A 94 -0.44 -12.84 -0.66
CA ASN A 94 -1.46 -13.87 -0.48
C ASN A 94 -1.88 -14.52 -1.80
N ASN A 95 -1.97 -13.73 -2.86
CA ASN A 95 -2.67 -14.11 -4.10
C ASN A 95 -1.75 -14.11 -5.33
N GLY A 96 -0.51 -13.64 -5.19
CA GLY A 96 0.40 -13.40 -6.31
C GLY A 96 0.14 -12.06 -7.01
N PHE A 97 1.05 -11.69 -7.91
CA PHE A 97 0.88 -10.53 -8.77
C PHE A 97 -0.05 -10.85 -9.95
N THR A 98 -0.94 -9.91 -10.27
CA THR A 98 -1.80 -9.97 -11.45
C THR A 98 -1.88 -8.60 -12.11
N GLN A 99 -2.10 -8.58 -13.42
CA GLN A 99 -2.21 -7.33 -14.17
C GLN A 99 -3.46 -6.52 -13.76
N GLU A 100 -4.53 -7.19 -13.34
CA GLU A 100 -5.70 -6.53 -12.75
C GLU A 100 -5.36 -5.74 -11.47
N LEU A 101 -4.38 -6.22 -10.69
CA LEU A 101 -3.92 -5.52 -9.49
C LEU A 101 -3.22 -4.20 -9.86
N LEU A 102 -2.37 -4.24 -10.89
CA LEU A 102 -1.71 -3.03 -11.42
C LEU A 102 -2.74 -2.00 -11.91
N GLU A 103 -3.77 -2.44 -12.62
CA GLU A 103 -4.85 -1.55 -13.08
C GLU A 103 -5.61 -0.90 -11.92
N LYS A 104 -5.97 -1.66 -10.87
CA LYS A 104 -6.62 -1.12 -9.67
C LYS A 104 -5.78 -0.04 -8.98
N VAL A 105 -4.47 -0.27 -8.83
CA VAL A 105 -3.56 0.69 -8.20
C VAL A 105 -3.46 1.97 -9.04
N ARG A 106 -3.43 1.87 -10.38
CA ARG A 106 -3.44 3.04 -11.28
C ARG A 106 -4.73 3.85 -11.15
N GLU A 107 -5.89 3.19 -11.09
CA GLU A 107 -7.18 3.85 -10.91
C GLU A 107 -7.28 4.61 -9.59
N GLU A 108 -6.72 4.05 -8.50
CA GLU A 108 -6.66 4.74 -7.22
C GLU A 108 -5.83 6.04 -7.28
N ILE A 109 -4.67 6.02 -7.93
CA ILE A 109 -3.84 7.23 -8.10
C ILE A 109 -4.59 8.29 -8.92
N ILE A 110 -5.32 7.90 -9.96
CA ILE A 110 -6.11 8.84 -10.77
C ILE A 110 -7.22 9.45 -9.91
N THR A 111 -7.88 8.64 -9.09
CA THR A 111 -8.95 9.08 -8.20
C THR A 111 -8.43 10.06 -7.15
N GLU A 112 -7.33 9.73 -6.48
CA GLU A 112 -6.69 10.59 -5.47
C GLU A 112 -6.18 11.91 -6.07
N LYS A 113 -5.57 11.88 -7.25
CA LYS A 113 -5.15 13.11 -7.95
C LYS A 113 -6.33 13.99 -8.34
N SER A 114 -7.47 13.40 -8.67
CA SER A 114 -8.68 14.14 -9.02
C SER A 114 -9.35 14.80 -7.81
N SER A 115 -9.30 14.16 -6.63
CA SER A 115 -9.79 14.72 -5.37
C SER A 115 -8.84 15.77 -4.79
N ALA A 116 -7.52 15.54 -4.85
CA ALA A 116 -6.53 16.51 -4.38
C ALA A 116 -6.59 17.84 -5.14
N LYS A 117 -6.87 17.81 -6.45
CA LYS A 117 -7.07 19.02 -7.27
C LYS A 117 -8.33 19.80 -6.89
N PHE A 118 -9.31 19.15 -6.25
CA PHE A 118 -10.52 19.81 -5.75
C PHE A 118 -10.27 20.48 -4.38
N GLU A 119 -9.44 19.87 -3.53
CA GLU A 119 -9.06 20.41 -2.21
C GLU A 119 -8.10 21.61 -2.32
N GLU A 120 -7.15 21.61 -3.26
CA GLU A 120 -6.26 22.75 -3.51
C GLU A 120 -7.04 24.03 -3.90
N LYS A 121 -8.13 23.87 -4.67
CA LYS A 121 -9.05 24.97 -5.01
C LYS A 121 -9.88 25.49 -3.85
N ILE A 122 -10.06 24.71 -2.78
CA ILE A 122 -10.79 25.11 -1.57
C ILE A 122 -9.84 25.79 -0.57
N SER A 123 -8.58 25.35 -0.52
CA SER A 123 -7.54 25.89 0.37
C SER A 123 -7.10 27.32 0.06
N GLU A 124 -7.22 27.79 -1.19
CA GLU A 124 -6.78 29.15 -1.58
C GLU A 124 -7.73 30.26 -1.07
N LYS A 125 -8.89 29.92 -0.48
CA LYS A 125 -9.96 30.88 -0.18
C LYS A 125 -10.33 31.06 1.30
N LEU A 126 -9.57 30.53 2.27
CA LEU A 126 -9.87 30.76 3.69
C LEU A 126 -8.78 31.60 4.37
N PRO A 127 -9.13 32.69 5.08
CA PRO A 127 -8.15 33.47 5.82
C PRO A 127 -7.79 32.77 7.13
N THR A 128 -6.51 32.88 7.49
CA THR A 128 -5.92 32.52 8.79
C THR A 128 -6.68 33.20 9.92
N VAL A 129 -7.46 32.44 10.68
CA VAL A 129 -7.95 32.82 12.01
C VAL A 129 -7.52 31.71 12.96
N SER A 130 -6.54 32.04 13.79
CA SER A 130 -6.13 31.25 14.95
C SER A 130 -7.20 31.40 16.04
N GLU A 131 -8.04 30.38 16.20
CA GLU A 131 -8.91 30.27 17.37
C GLU A 131 -8.40 29.19 18.33
N GLU A 132 -8.48 29.60 19.59
CA GLU A 132 -8.27 28.94 20.86
C GLU A 132 -8.70 27.47 20.89
N ILE A 133 -7.90 26.62 21.55
CA ILE A 133 -8.16 25.18 21.67
C ILE A 133 -9.39 24.97 22.55
N GLU A 134 -10.53 24.65 21.94
CA GLU A 134 -11.70 24.15 22.67
C GLU A 134 -11.38 22.79 23.33
N PRO A 135 -11.90 22.54 24.56
CA PRO A 135 -11.72 21.26 25.22
C PRO A 135 -12.35 20.12 24.40
N LEU A 136 -11.61 19.01 24.29
CA LEU A 136 -12.01 17.81 23.56
C LEU A 136 -13.44 17.36 23.90
N PRO A 137 -14.25 16.99 22.89
CA PRO A 137 -15.65 16.62 23.10
C PRO A 137 -15.73 15.37 23.98
N THR A 138 -16.21 15.54 25.21
CA THR A 138 -16.26 14.53 26.28
C THR A 138 -17.32 13.44 26.05
N ARG A 139 -17.88 13.33 24.85
CA ARG A 139 -18.90 12.30 24.55
C ARG A 139 -18.95 12.04 23.06
N ILE A 140 -18.45 10.86 22.66
CA ILE A 140 -18.60 10.38 21.28
C ILE A 140 -20.10 10.34 20.96
N GLY A 141 -20.54 11.18 20.04
CA GLY A 141 -21.92 11.22 19.56
C GLY A 141 -22.36 9.85 19.04
N LYS A 142 -23.67 9.56 19.10
CA LYS A 142 -24.23 8.27 18.68
C LYS A 142 -24.01 8.07 17.18
N LEU A 143 -22.97 7.31 16.83
CA LEU A 143 -22.57 7.03 15.45
C LEU A 143 -23.70 6.36 14.64
N SER A 144 -23.83 6.78 13.38
CA SER A 144 -24.78 6.25 12.41
C SER A 144 -24.43 4.81 12.02
N LEU A 145 -25.43 4.04 11.57
CA LEU A 145 -25.23 2.63 11.16
C LEU A 145 -24.17 2.47 10.05
N LYS A 146 -24.05 3.46 9.15
CA LYS A 146 -23.05 3.46 8.08
C LYS A 146 -21.64 3.64 8.63
N GLU A 147 -21.46 4.57 9.55
CA GLU A 147 -20.19 4.75 10.25
C GLU A 147 -19.84 3.48 11.03
N LYS A 148 -20.81 2.84 11.70
CA LYS A 148 -20.56 1.59 12.42
C LYS A 148 -20.04 0.46 11.53
N ILE A 149 -20.57 0.36 10.32
CA ILE A 149 -20.15 -0.65 9.34
C ILE A 149 -18.77 -0.29 8.77
N ALA A 150 -18.55 0.98 8.41
CA ALA A 150 -17.26 1.46 7.93
C ALA A 150 -16.15 1.26 8.98
N TYR A 151 -16.40 1.61 10.24
CA TYR A 151 -15.48 1.40 11.35
C TYR A 151 -15.17 -0.08 11.59
N ARG A 152 -16.17 -0.97 11.47
CA ARG A 152 -15.97 -2.43 11.61
C ARG A 152 -15.12 -3.01 10.49
N PHE A 153 -15.13 -2.39 9.31
CA PHE A 153 -14.33 -2.81 8.16
C PHE A 153 -12.91 -2.24 8.19
N ILE A 154 -12.77 -0.96 8.58
CA ILE A 154 -11.47 -0.25 8.70
C ILE A 154 -10.65 -0.82 9.88
N LEU A 155 -11.31 -1.17 10.98
CA LEU A 155 -10.66 -1.72 12.17
C LEU A 155 -10.85 -3.24 12.18
N ASN A 156 -9.97 -3.97 11.51
CA ASN A 156 -9.85 -5.41 11.69
C ASN A 156 -9.47 -5.69 13.16
N GLU A 157 -10.47 -6.06 13.97
CA GLU A 157 -10.43 -6.09 15.44
C GLU A 157 -9.14 -6.73 15.99
N LYS A 158 -8.70 -7.86 15.43
CA LYS A 158 -7.49 -8.57 15.88
C LYS A 158 -6.20 -7.75 15.71
N ASN A 159 -6.08 -7.01 14.60
CA ASN A 159 -4.89 -6.21 14.32
C ASN A 159 -4.93 -4.87 15.06
N THR A 160 -6.12 -4.27 15.15
CA THR A 160 -6.34 -3.03 15.92
C THR A 160 -5.99 -3.24 17.39
N TYR A 161 -6.51 -4.28 18.04
CA TYR A 161 -6.21 -4.54 19.44
C TYR A 161 -4.72 -4.82 19.68
N LYS A 162 -4.05 -5.56 18.77
CA LYS A 162 -2.60 -5.83 18.88
C LYS A 162 -1.75 -4.56 18.71
N TYR A 163 -2.12 -3.69 17.77
CA TYR A 163 -1.42 -2.43 17.52
C TYR A 163 -1.56 -1.46 18.70
N TRP A 164 -2.80 -1.28 19.20
CA TRP A 164 -3.05 -0.42 20.36
C TRP A 164 -2.46 -0.98 21.65
N TYR A 165 -2.39 -2.30 21.81
CA TYR A 165 -1.72 -2.94 22.95
C TYR A 165 -0.24 -2.59 23.04
N ASN A 166 0.48 -2.70 21.92
CA ASN A 166 1.88 -2.30 21.88
C ASN A 166 2.02 -0.82 22.26
N ARG A 167 1.12 0.04 21.76
CA ARG A 167 1.14 1.48 22.07
C ARG A 167 0.85 1.76 23.55
N PHE A 168 -0.11 1.08 24.18
CA PHE A 168 -0.40 1.24 25.60
C PHE A 168 0.79 0.83 26.48
N LEU A 169 1.48 -0.25 26.13
CA LEU A 169 2.70 -0.64 26.82
C LEU A 169 3.81 0.40 26.69
N PHE A 170 4.02 0.95 25.49
CA PHE A 170 4.98 2.02 25.28
C PHE A 170 4.63 3.30 26.05
N CYS A 171 3.34 3.58 26.26
CA CYS A 171 2.85 4.71 27.04
C CYS A 171 2.81 4.43 28.56
N GLY A 172 3.39 3.32 29.04
CA GLY A 172 3.50 3.03 30.47
C GLY A 172 2.22 2.52 31.14
N VAL A 173 1.21 2.12 30.35
CA VAL A 173 0.01 1.49 30.89
C VAL A 173 0.35 0.08 31.35
N ASP A 174 0.09 -0.20 32.63
CA ASP A 174 0.34 -1.51 33.25
C ASP A 174 -0.40 -2.66 32.53
N LEU A 175 0.30 -3.78 32.37
CA LEU A 175 -0.20 -4.98 31.70
C LEU A 175 -1.42 -5.58 32.39
N GLU A 176 -1.39 -5.65 33.72
CA GLU A 176 -2.50 -6.19 34.50
C GLU A 176 -3.74 -5.30 34.38
N ARG A 177 -3.54 -3.98 34.38
CA ARG A 177 -4.58 -3.00 34.11
C ARG A 177 -5.20 -3.17 32.72
N SER A 178 -4.37 -3.25 31.67
CA SER A 178 -4.86 -3.51 30.31
C SER A 178 -5.64 -4.82 30.24
N ARG A 179 -5.12 -5.90 30.85
CA ARG A 179 -5.77 -7.22 30.85
C ARG A 179 -7.17 -7.18 31.48
N ARG A 180 -7.35 -6.47 32.60
CA ARG A 180 -8.66 -6.31 33.27
C ARG A 180 -9.67 -5.50 32.46
N VAL A 181 -9.22 -4.45 31.77
CA VAL A 181 -10.10 -3.63 30.93
C VAL A 181 -10.53 -4.43 29.70
N ILE A 182 -9.57 -5.10 29.05
CA ILE A 182 -9.79 -5.87 27.83
C ILE A 182 -10.73 -7.05 28.02
N SER A 183 -10.66 -7.75 29.14
CA SER A 183 -11.55 -8.88 29.42
C SER A 183 -13.04 -8.49 29.44
N ARG A 184 -13.36 -7.20 29.59
CA ARG A 184 -14.72 -6.66 29.61
C ARG A 184 -15.19 -6.17 28.24
N ILE A 185 -14.29 -6.02 27.27
CA ILE A 185 -14.57 -5.43 25.98
C ILE A 185 -15.20 -6.47 25.04
N LYS A 186 -16.45 -6.24 24.66
CA LYS A 186 -17.18 -7.11 23.72
C LYS A 186 -17.05 -6.70 22.25
N ASN A 187 -16.77 -5.42 22.00
CA ASN A 187 -16.61 -4.83 20.67
C ASN A 187 -15.92 -3.46 20.79
N PHE A 188 -15.57 -2.86 19.65
CA PHE A 188 -14.84 -1.59 19.61
C PHE A 188 -15.56 -0.41 20.31
N TYR A 189 -16.89 -0.33 20.30
CA TYR A 189 -17.58 0.74 21.02
C TYR A 189 -17.42 0.61 22.53
N HIS A 190 -17.52 -0.63 23.00
CA HIS A 190 -17.22 -0.96 24.39
C HIS A 190 -15.74 -0.77 24.71
N TRP A 191 -14.85 -0.87 23.72
CA TRP A 191 -13.43 -0.56 23.89
C TRP A 191 -13.24 0.92 24.19
N CYS A 192 -13.78 1.80 23.35
CA CYS A 192 -13.68 3.24 23.57
C CYS A 192 -14.30 3.63 24.91
N ASP A 193 -15.49 3.13 25.21
CA ASP A 193 -16.19 3.43 26.47
C ASP A 193 -15.42 2.99 27.72
N GLU A 194 -14.87 1.77 27.73
CA GLU A 194 -14.10 1.29 28.89
C GLU A 194 -12.77 2.02 29.06
N TRP A 195 -12.07 2.37 27.97
CA TRP A 195 -10.83 3.14 28.06
C TRP A 195 -11.07 4.61 28.45
N SER A 196 -12.18 5.21 28.02
CA SER A 196 -12.58 6.54 28.47
C SER A 196 -12.86 6.56 29.97
N LYS A 197 -13.66 5.61 30.48
CA LYS A 197 -13.91 5.48 31.93
C LYS A 197 -12.63 5.25 32.72
N GLU A 198 -11.71 4.45 32.19
CA GLU A 198 -10.43 4.19 32.85
C GLU A 198 -9.57 5.47 32.95
N GLY A 199 -9.60 6.32 31.91
CA GLY A 199 -8.97 7.63 31.90
C GLY A 199 -9.58 8.59 32.92
N GLU A 200 -10.91 8.69 32.98
CA GLU A 200 -11.63 9.53 33.95
C GLU A 200 -11.33 9.11 35.41
N ASN A 201 -11.27 7.80 35.67
CA ASN A 201 -10.88 7.27 36.98
C ASN A 201 -9.44 7.66 37.35
N LEU A 202 -8.51 7.61 36.40
CA LEU A 202 -7.13 8.05 36.62
C LEU A 202 -7.02 9.52 36.92
N GLU A 203 -7.72 10.34 36.16
CA GLU A 203 -7.74 11.78 36.35
C GLU A 203 -8.27 12.14 37.74
N THR A 204 -9.34 11.48 38.17
CA THR A 204 -9.90 11.66 39.52
C THR A 204 -8.88 11.29 40.61
N LEU A 205 -8.17 10.16 40.45
CA LEU A 205 -7.12 9.75 41.39
C LEU A 205 -5.93 10.72 41.41
N ALA A 206 -5.54 11.25 40.26
CA ALA A 206 -4.47 12.25 40.16
C ALA A 206 -4.87 13.56 40.84
N GLN A 207 -6.10 14.02 40.65
CA GLN A 207 -6.66 15.19 41.33
C GLN A 207 -6.74 14.99 42.85
N GLU A 208 -7.11 13.80 43.32
CA GLU A 208 -7.11 13.46 44.75
C GLU A 208 -5.69 13.40 45.34
N ALA A 209 -4.71 12.90 44.57
CA ALA A 209 -3.32 12.90 45.00
C ALA A 209 -2.76 14.33 45.09
N LEU A 210 -3.12 15.21 44.14
CA LEU A 210 -2.76 16.63 44.16
C LEU A 210 -3.37 17.36 45.37
N SER A 211 -4.63 17.09 45.71
CA SER A 211 -5.29 17.71 46.87
C SER A 211 -4.64 17.31 48.21
N LYS A 212 -3.91 16.18 48.23
CA LYS A 212 -3.10 15.70 49.37
C LYS A 212 -1.63 16.12 49.27
N GLU A 213 -1.28 17.04 48.37
CA GLU A 213 0.09 17.49 48.08
C GLU A 213 1.06 16.37 47.67
N ASN A 214 0.54 15.21 47.24
CA ASN A 214 1.35 14.09 46.77
C ASN A 214 1.59 14.20 45.26
N ILE A 215 2.56 15.04 44.90
CA ILE A 215 2.95 15.34 43.52
C ILE A 215 3.49 14.09 42.79
N TYR A 216 4.12 13.17 43.52
CA TYR A 216 4.71 11.96 42.94
C TYR A 216 3.66 10.98 42.42
N THR A 217 2.56 10.79 43.16
CA THR A 217 1.48 9.88 42.76
C THR A 217 0.56 10.50 41.71
N ALA A 218 0.51 11.83 41.62
CA ALA A 218 -0.31 12.55 40.65
C ALA A 218 0.25 12.56 39.22
N LYS A 219 1.55 12.28 39.06
CA LYS A 219 2.28 12.34 37.79
C LYS A 219 2.38 10.98 37.13
#